data_AF-A0A4Q4YSR6-F1
#
_entry.id   AF-A0A4Q4YSR6-F1
#
_cell.length_a   1.000
_cell.length_b   1.000
_cell.length_c   1.000
_cell.angle_alpha   90.00
_cell.angle_beta   90.00
_cell.angle_gamma   90.00
#
_symmetry.space_group_name_H-M   'P 1'
#
loop_
_entity.id
_entity.type
_entity.pdbx_description
1 polymer ?
#
loop_
_entity_poly.entity_id
_entity_poly.type
_entity_poly.pdbx_seq_one_letter_code
_entity_poly.pdbx_strand_id
1 'polypeptide(L)'
;MGGRIELYQDIGNKPPWTVPAKATYGNLDMERAKRAVGLPELSVPGDLMVLGRTQMPLRALHYVRDRFPAEAYLATFHYLFHAFWALHLDLTSAEALEKALGEIPSGFAGKGTGDAARPLFTSAQVGEVMRAAGSQAYKDALKKATDEALRRGAFGCPWLWVTNAEGKAEPFFGSDRWHYIYEFLGLPYQDVALLPPRKPEVADSKL
;
A
#
# COMPACT_ATOMS: atom_id res chain seq x y z
N MET A 1 31.94 5.40 19.45
CA MET A 1 30.78 6.29 19.69
C MET A 1 29.60 5.73 18.92
N GLY A 2 28.69 5.03 19.61
CA GLY A 2 27.55 4.37 18.98
C GLY A 2 26.51 5.41 18.57
N GLY A 3 26.28 5.55 17.26
CA GLY A 3 25.21 6.37 16.72
C GLY A 3 23.86 5.79 17.11
N ARG A 4 23.19 6.42 18.07
CA ARG A 4 21.77 6.21 18.36
C ARG A 4 21.00 6.89 17.23
N ILE A 5 20.41 6.11 16.32
CA ILE A 5 19.36 6.64 15.43
C ILE A 5 18.10 6.76 16.30
N GLU A 6 17.98 7.88 17.00
CA GLU A 6 16.75 8.31 17.67
C GLU A 6 15.78 8.81 16.61
N LEU A 7 15.02 7.91 15.98
CA LEU A 7 13.70 8.27 15.50
C LEU A 7 12.78 7.04 15.36
N TYR A 8 12.49 6.41 16.49
CA TYR A 8 11.14 5.87 16.68
C TYR A 8 10.37 7.01 17.35
N GLN A 9 9.61 7.79 16.59
CA GLN A 9 8.56 8.60 17.20
C GLN A 9 7.50 7.62 17.68
N ASP A 10 7.66 7.13 18.90
CA ASP A 10 6.60 6.44 19.62
C ASP A 10 5.51 7.47 19.92
N ILE A 11 4.58 7.61 18.98
CA ILE A 11 3.37 8.43 19.12
C ILE A 11 2.35 7.76 20.08
N GLY A 12 2.75 6.71 20.80
CA GLY A 12 1.91 5.95 21.73
C GLY A 12 0.89 5.05 21.05
N ASN A 13 0.89 4.97 19.71
CA ASN A 13 -0.02 4.08 18.99
C ASN A 13 0.45 2.63 19.09
N LYS A 14 -0.52 1.71 19.24
CA LYS A 14 -0.26 0.27 19.29
C LYS A 14 -0.95 -0.40 18.11
N PRO A 15 -0.31 -1.39 17.46
CA PRO A 15 -0.94 -2.11 16.37
C PRO A 15 -2.28 -2.72 16.81
N PRO A 16 -3.34 -2.62 15.99
CA PRO A 16 -4.68 -3.02 16.43
C PRO A 16 -4.76 -4.50 16.80
N TRP A 17 -3.96 -5.37 16.16
CA TRP A 17 -3.94 -6.80 16.42
C TRP A 17 -3.35 -7.19 17.78
N THR A 18 -2.71 -6.27 18.52
CA THR A 18 -2.25 -6.56 19.90
C THR A 18 -3.39 -6.49 20.91
N VAL A 19 -4.59 -6.08 20.51
CA VAL A 19 -5.80 -6.07 21.34
C VAL A 19 -6.71 -7.22 20.89
N PRO A 20 -6.98 -8.24 21.73
CA PRO A 20 -7.69 -9.46 21.30
C PRO A 20 -9.01 -9.21 20.59
N ALA A 21 -9.86 -8.32 21.11
CA ALA A 21 -11.15 -8.01 20.50
C ALA A 21 -11.01 -7.40 19.09
N LYS A 22 -9.99 -6.53 18.89
CA LYS A 22 -9.69 -5.93 17.59
C LYS A 22 -9.08 -6.94 16.62
N ALA A 23 -8.27 -7.88 17.12
CA ALA A 23 -7.72 -8.96 16.29
C ALA A 23 -8.84 -9.87 15.74
N THR A 24 -9.79 -10.28 16.59
CA THR A 24 -10.95 -11.07 16.17
C THR A 24 -11.79 -10.33 15.13
N TYR A 25 -12.08 -9.04 15.36
CA TYR A 25 -12.80 -8.21 14.40
C TYR A 25 -12.02 -8.08 13.08
N GLY A 26 -10.71 -7.81 13.15
CA GLY A 26 -9.85 -7.58 11.99
C GLY A 26 -9.84 -8.75 11.01
N ASN A 27 -9.93 -10.00 11.49
CA ASN A 27 -10.04 -11.17 10.61
C ASN A 27 -11.34 -11.17 9.80
N LEU A 28 -12.47 -10.83 10.43
CA LEU A 28 -13.76 -10.74 9.74
C LEU A 28 -13.77 -9.58 8.75
N ASP A 29 -13.17 -8.45 9.13
CA ASP A 29 -13.12 -7.23 8.33
C ASP A 29 -12.20 -7.39 7.12
N MET A 30 -11.05 -8.05 7.28
CA MET A 30 -10.15 -8.40 6.17
C MET A 30 -10.88 -9.22 5.10
N GLU A 31 -11.66 -10.22 5.50
CA GLU A 31 -12.42 -11.05 4.56
C GLU A 31 -13.53 -10.27 3.84
N ARG A 32 -14.17 -9.29 4.52
CA ARG A 32 -15.13 -8.38 3.88
C ARG A 32 -14.43 -7.45 2.89
N ALA A 33 -13.31 -6.85 3.29
CA ALA A 33 -12.53 -5.94 2.46
C ALA A 33 -12.05 -6.65 1.18
N LYS A 34 -11.47 -7.85 1.31
CA LYS A 34 -11.05 -8.68 0.16
C LYS A 34 -12.17 -8.94 -0.83
N ARG A 35 -13.37 -9.31 -0.34
CA ARG A 35 -14.55 -9.51 -1.20
C ARG A 35 -14.99 -8.20 -1.86
N ALA A 36 -14.99 -7.10 -1.13
CA ALA A 36 -15.43 -5.80 -1.65
C ALA A 36 -14.55 -5.29 -2.80
N VAL A 37 -13.25 -5.58 -2.78
CA VAL A 37 -12.30 -5.15 -3.83
C VAL A 37 -11.94 -6.26 -4.82
N GLY A 38 -12.52 -7.46 -4.69
CA GLY A 38 -12.27 -8.58 -5.59
C GLY A 38 -10.87 -9.20 -5.51
N LEU A 39 -10.22 -9.15 -4.33
CA LEU A 39 -8.85 -9.65 -4.12
C LEU A 39 -8.84 -10.81 -3.08
N PRO A 40 -9.41 -11.98 -3.40
CA PRO A 40 -9.53 -13.10 -2.46
C PRO A 40 -8.17 -13.72 -2.06
N GLU A 41 -7.13 -13.53 -2.86
CA GLU A 41 -5.80 -14.09 -2.62
C GLU A 41 -4.99 -13.35 -1.55
N LEU A 42 -5.40 -12.16 -1.11
CA LEU A 42 -4.62 -11.41 -0.12
C LEU A 42 -4.67 -12.09 1.24
N SER A 43 -3.51 -12.22 1.87
CA SER A 43 -3.38 -12.71 3.24
C SER A 43 -2.16 -12.12 3.94
N VAL A 44 -2.12 -12.26 5.25
CA VAL A 44 -0.98 -11.80 6.06
C VAL A 44 0.22 -12.74 5.79
N PRO A 45 1.39 -12.23 5.34
CA PRO A 45 2.51 -13.08 4.90
C PRO A 45 3.28 -13.80 6.02
N GLY A 46 2.91 -13.56 7.28
CA GLY A 46 3.58 -14.12 8.44
C GLY A 46 3.56 -13.13 9.61
N ASP A 47 4.64 -13.09 10.38
CA ASP A 47 4.77 -12.15 11.49
C ASP A 47 4.99 -10.71 10.99
N LEU A 48 3.95 -9.88 11.08
CA LEU A 48 4.00 -8.47 10.68
C LEU A 48 4.95 -7.62 11.54
N MET A 49 5.33 -8.05 12.75
CA MET A 49 6.36 -7.35 13.54
C MET A 49 7.75 -7.52 12.95
N VAL A 50 7.96 -8.61 12.19
CA VAL A 50 9.20 -8.92 11.48
C VAL A 50 9.13 -8.37 10.06
N LEU A 51 8.15 -8.83 9.29
CA LEU A 51 8.02 -8.57 7.86
C LEU A 51 7.55 -7.15 7.55
N GLY A 52 6.88 -6.47 8.50
CA GLY A 52 6.45 -5.08 8.36
C GLY A 52 7.59 -4.05 8.34
N ARG A 53 8.85 -4.45 8.53
CA ARG A 53 10.05 -3.59 8.45
C ARG A 53 10.42 -3.28 7.00
N THR A 54 9.58 -2.50 6.35
CA THR A 54 9.60 -2.21 4.92
C THR A 54 10.49 -1.03 4.52
N GLN A 55 11.52 -0.69 5.31
CA GLN A 55 12.32 0.51 5.04
C GLN A 55 13.05 0.44 3.69
N MET A 56 13.60 -0.72 3.31
CA MET A 56 14.28 -0.90 2.02
C MET A 56 13.34 -0.73 0.82
N PRO A 57 12.19 -1.43 0.71
CA PRO A 57 11.25 -1.22 -0.41
C PRO A 57 10.70 0.21 -0.45
N LEU A 58 10.45 0.85 0.71
CA LEU A 58 9.99 2.25 0.73
C LEU A 58 11.07 3.23 0.23
N ARG A 59 12.34 3.01 0.56
CA ARG A 59 13.46 3.81 0.00
C ARG A 59 13.62 3.59 -1.50
N ALA A 60 13.46 2.35 -1.97
CA ALA A 60 13.45 2.04 -3.40
C ALA A 60 12.34 2.81 -4.12
N LEU A 61 11.13 2.85 -3.56
CA LEU A 61 10.01 3.63 -4.12
C LEU A 61 10.30 5.13 -4.21
N HIS A 62 11.00 5.72 -3.24
CA HIS A 62 11.43 7.11 -3.34
C HIS A 62 12.39 7.33 -4.53
N TYR A 63 13.35 6.44 -4.74
CA TYR A 63 14.24 6.53 -5.90
C TYR A 63 13.49 6.37 -7.21
N VAL A 64 12.60 5.38 -7.30
CA VAL A 64 11.79 5.15 -8.50
C VAL A 64 10.95 6.38 -8.84
N ARG A 65 10.27 6.97 -7.84
CA ARG A 65 9.49 8.21 -8.01
C ARG A 65 10.34 9.37 -8.54
N ASP A 66 11.57 9.51 -8.06
CA ASP A 66 12.41 10.66 -8.40
C ASP A 66 13.10 10.50 -9.76
N ARG A 67 13.28 9.27 -10.27
CA ARG A 67 14.10 8.98 -11.47
C ARG A 67 13.37 8.35 -12.64
N PHE A 68 12.16 7.83 -12.45
CA PHE A 68 11.39 7.14 -13.48
C PHE A 68 10.02 7.79 -13.67
N PRO A 69 9.33 7.51 -14.80
CA PRO A 69 7.96 7.98 -15.03
C PRO A 69 6.98 7.53 -13.93
N ALA A 70 5.89 8.28 -13.77
CA ALA A 70 4.88 8.02 -12.75
C ALA A 70 4.29 6.60 -12.86
N GLU A 71 4.14 6.09 -14.09
CA GLU A 71 3.64 4.75 -14.37
C GLU A 71 4.57 3.67 -13.80
N ALA A 72 5.89 3.88 -13.87
CA ALA A 72 6.86 2.96 -13.28
C ALA A 72 6.81 2.99 -11.75
N TYR A 73 6.60 4.17 -11.16
CA TYR A 73 6.38 4.31 -9.72
C TYR A 73 5.12 3.56 -9.28
N LEU A 74 3.99 3.76 -9.96
CA LEU A 74 2.71 3.11 -9.66
C LEU A 74 2.80 1.59 -9.82
N ALA A 75 3.40 1.11 -10.92
CA ALA A 75 3.61 -0.31 -11.15
C ALA A 75 4.51 -0.93 -10.07
N THR A 76 5.60 -0.26 -9.68
CA THR A 76 6.48 -0.72 -8.60
C THR A 76 5.75 -0.75 -7.27
N PHE A 77 4.99 0.30 -6.96
CA PHE A 77 4.18 0.38 -5.73
C PHE A 77 3.17 -0.77 -5.66
N HIS A 78 2.39 -0.97 -6.73
CA HIS A 78 1.41 -2.06 -6.81
C HIS A 78 2.06 -3.43 -6.70
N TYR A 79 3.19 -3.63 -7.40
CA TYR A 79 3.87 -4.92 -7.39
C TYR A 79 4.49 -5.25 -6.04
N LEU A 80 5.08 -4.28 -5.32
CA LEU A 80 5.59 -4.53 -3.97
C LEU A 80 4.47 -4.91 -2.99
N PHE A 81 3.28 -4.32 -3.13
CA PHE A 81 2.10 -4.78 -2.40
C PHE A 81 1.70 -6.21 -2.77
N HIS A 82 1.67 -6.54 -4.06
CA HIS A 82 1.37 -7.89 -4.53
C HIS A 82 2.39 -8.92 -4.01
N ALA A 83 3.69 -8.61 -4.12
CA ALA A 83 4.79 -9.42 -3.62
C ALA A 83 4.66 -9.69 -2.11
N PHE A 84 4.27 -8.69 -1.33
CA PHE A 84 4.12 -8.82 0.12
C PHE A 84 2.84 -9.56 0.51
N TRP A 85 1.67 -9.12 0.06
CA TRP A 85 0.37 -9.59 0.56
C TRP A 85 -0.21 -10.80 -0.18
N ALA A 86 0.29 -11.14 -1.38
CA ALA A 86 -0.20 -12.28 -2.15
C ALA A 86 0.88 -13.33 -2.38
N LEU A 87 2.13 -12.92 -2.64
CA LEU A 87 3.25 -13.85 -2.85
C LEU A 87 4.04 -14.15 -1.58
N HIS A 88 3.81 -13.38 -0.51
CA HIS A 88 4.47 -13.51 0.79
C HIS A 88 6.01 -13.46 0.72
N LEU A 89 6.55 -12.62 -0.16
CA LEU A 89 7.99 -12.40 -0.23
C LEU A 89 8.49 -11.60 0.98
N ASP A 90 9.62 -12.04 1.56
CA ASP A 90 10.31 -11.30 2.62
C ASP A 90 11.08 -10.11 2.05
N LEU A 91 10.36 -9.01 1.82
CA LEU A 91 10.92 -7.75 1.33
C LEU A 91 11.82 -7.02 2.36
N THR A 92 12.05 -7.60 3.54
CA THR A 92 13.09 -7.10 4.47
C THR A 92 14.49 -7.54 4.04
N SER A 93 14.59 -8.62 3.24
CA SER A 93 15.84 -9.09 2.65
C SER A 93 16.19 -8.34 1.36
N ALA A 94 17.48 -8.05 1.18
CA ALA A 94 17.94 -7.40 -0.05
C ALA A 94 17.73 -8.29 -1.29
N GLU A 95 17.96 -9.60 -1.14
CA GLU A 95 17.82 -10.58 -2.21
C GLU A 95 16.38 -10.69 -2.72
N ALA A 96 15.40 -10.83 -1.82
CA ALA A 96 14.00 -10.93 -2.25
C ALA A 96 13.49 -9.60 -2.83
N LEU A 97 13.96 -8.46 -2.33
CA LEU A 97 13.62 -7.16 -2.91
C LEU A 97 14.21 -7.01 -4.32
N GLU A 98 15.48 -7.38 -4.51
CA GLU A 98 16.13 -7.35 -5.83
C GLU A 98 15.40 -8.24 -6.83
N LYS A 99 15.07 -9.47 -6.42
CA LYS A 99 14.26 -10.40 -7.21
C LYS A 99 12.89 -9.79 -7.54
N ALA A 100 12.17 -9.26 -6.56
CA ALA A 100 10.86 -8.66 -6.77
C ALA A 100 10.93 -7.48 -7.76
N LEU A 101 11.94 -6.62 -7.67
CA LEU A 101 12.15 -5.49 -8.60
C LEU A 101 12.45 -5.97 -10.03
N GLY A 102 13.21 -7.05 -10.17
CA GLY A 102 13.52 -7.65 -11.48
C GLY A 102 12.36 -8.39 -12.13
N GLU A 103 11.37 -8.81 -11.35
CA GLU A 103 10.21 -9.59 -11.81
C GLU A 103 8.96 -8.74 -12.06
N ILE A 104 9.01 -7.42 -11.85
CA ILE A 104 7.87 -6.53 -12.09
C ILE A 104 7.53 -6.56 -13.59
N PRO A 105 6.32 -7.00 -13.99
CA PRO A 105 5.90 -6.93 -15.38
C PRO A 105 5.77 -5.48 -15.84
N SER A 106 6.20 -5.17 -17.07
CA SER A 106 5.91 -3.88 -17.68
C SER A 106 4.40 -3.69 -17.82
N GLY A 107 3.88 -2.55 -17.39
CA GLY A 107 2.43 -2.28 -17.37
C GLY A 107 1.66 -2.98 -16.26
N PHE A 108 2.34 -3.49 -15.21
CA PHE A 108 1.66 -4.06 -14.06
C PHE A 108 0.76 -3.05 -13.36
N ALA A 109 -0.52 -3.36 -13.27
CA ALA A 109 -1.56 -2.61 -12.56
C ALA A 109 -2.31 -3.45 -11.52
N GLY A 110 -1.93 -4.72 -11.34
CA GLY A 110 -2.60 -5.71 -10.49
C GLY A 110 -2.35 -7.14 -10.97
N LYS A 111 -2.77 -8.13 -10.19
CA LYS A 111 -2.61 -9.55 -10.53
C LYS A 111 -3.15 -9.85 -11.94
N GLY A 112 -2.35 -10.53 -12.75
CA GLY A 112 -2.73 -10.93 -14.12
C GLY A 112 -2.65 -9.81 -15.16
N THR A 113 -2.10 -8.65 -14.82
CA THR A 113 -1.88 -7.54 -15.75
C THR A 113 -0.39 -7.37 -16.07
N GLY A 114 -0.11 -6.64 -17.16
CA GLY A 114 1.25 -6.40 -17.64
C GLY A 114 1.82 -7.55 -18.47
N ASP A 115 3.02 -7.34 -18.99
CA ASP A 115 3.75 -8.30 -19.81
C ASP A 115 4.86 -8.96 -18.98
N ALA A 116 4.64 -10.20 -18.55
CA ALA A 116 5.61 -10.95 -17.75
C ALA A 116 6.88 -11.32 -18.52
N ALA A 117 6.84 -11.31 -19.87
CA ALA A 117 8.03 -11.52 -20.69
C ALA A 117 8.89 -10.26 -20.79
N ARG A 118 8.35 -9.10 -20.38
CA ARG A 118 9.03 -7.81 -20.42
C ARG A 118 9.09 -7.18 -19.01
N PRO A 119 10.20 -7.35 -18.29
CA PRO A 119 10.42 -6.66 -17.01
C PRO A 119 10.32 -5.14 -17.14
N LEU A 120 9.80 -4.49 -16.10
CA LEU A 120 9.72 -3.03 -15.98
C LEU A 120 11.12 -2.40 -15.93
N PHE A 121 12.06 -3.05 -15.25
CA PHE A 121 13.44 -2.61 -15.09
C PHE A 121 14.40 -3.60 -15.73
N THR A 122 15.44 -3.08 -16.38
CA THR A 122 16.61 -3.89 -16.75
C THR A 122 17.41 -4.27 -15.50
N SER A 123 18.24 -5.32 -15.57
CA SER A 123 19.09 -5.72 -14.44
C SER A 123 20.02 -4.60 -13.94
N ALA A 124 20.50 -3.74 -14.86
CA ALA A 124 21.29 -2.57 -14.50
C ALA A 124 20.48 -1.56 -13.65
N GLN A 125 19.24 -1.28 -14.06
CA GLN A 125 18.32 -0.39 -13.34
C GLN A 125 17.90 -0.97 -11.99
N VAL A 126 17.65 -2.28 -11.89
CA VAL A 126 17.41 -2.94 -10.60
C VAL A 126 18.58 -2.70 -9.66
N GLY A 127 19.82 -2.90 -10.15
CA GLY A 127 21.02 -2.60 -9.37
C GLY A 127 21.13 -1.13 -8.95
N GLU A 128 20.71 -0.19 -9.80
CA GLU A 128 20.66 1.24 -9.45
C GLU A 128 19.65 1.52 -8.33
N VAL A 129 18.44 0.96 -8.43
CA VAL A 129 17.39 1.08 -7.40
C VAL A 129 17.88 0.51 -6.07
N MET A 130 18.50 -0.67 -6.07
CA MET A 130 19.03 -1.31 -4.86
C MET A 130 20.15 -0.49 -4.22
N ARG A 131 21.12 0.01 -5.01
CA ARG A 131 22.18 0.89 -4.52
C ARG A 131 21.61 2.19 -3.94
N ALA A 132 20.63 2.79 -4.62
CA ALA A 132 19.99 4.01 -4.16
C ALA A 132 19.22 3.80 -2.85
N ALA A 133 18.48 2.69 -2.71
CA ALA A 133 17.76 2.35 -1.48
C ALA A 133 18.68 2.22 -0.26
N GLY A 134 19.95 1.82 -0.46
CA GLY A 134 20.97 1.76 0.59
C GLY A 134 21.65 3.10 0.91
N SER A 135 21.50 4.11 0.05
CA SER A 135 22.19 5.41 0.17
C SER A 135 21.61 6.32 1.25
N GLN A 136 22.42 7.26 1.73
CA GLN A 136 21.98 8.24 2.74
C GLN A 136 20.84 9.14 2.21
N ALA A 137 20.92 9.55 0.95
CA ALA A 137 19.91 10.42 0.33
C ALA A 137 18.48 9.84 0.44
N TYR A 138 18.31 8.54 0.17
CA TYR A 138 16.99 7.91 0.24
C TYR A 138 16.58 7.46 1.64
N LYS A 139 17.55 7.21 2.54
CA LYS A 139 17.26 7.11 3.98
C LYS A 139 16.65 8.40 4.51
N ASP A 140 17.24 9.54 4.15
CA ASP A 140 16.77 10.86 4.55
C ASP A 140 15.44 11.21 3.88
N ALA A 141 15.24 10.86 2.61
CA ALA A 141 13.98 11.06 1.90
C ALA A 141 12.81 10.32 2.58
N LEU A 142 13.00 9.04 2.93
CA LEU A 142 12.00 8.26 3.67
C LEU A 142 11.73 8.88 5.04
N LYS A 143 12.80 9.23 5.79
CA LYS A 143 12.65 9.86 7.11
C LYS A 143 11.85 11.17 7.00
N LYS A 144 12.21 12.05 6.07
CA LYS A 144 11.55 13.33 5.85
C LYS A 144 10.07 13.17 5.48
N ALA A 145 9.74 12.22 4.61
CA ALA A 145 8.35 11.96 4.23
C ALA A 145 7.52 11.46 5.42
N THR A 146 8.07 10.56 6.24
CA THR A 146 7.42 10.07 7.46
C THR A 146 7.28 11.17 8.51
N ASP A 147 8.32 11.96 8.75
CA ASP A 147 8.30 13.10 9.68
C ASP A 147 7.23 14.11 9.31
N GLU A 148 7.04 14.36 8.01
CA GLU A 148 6.01 15.25 7.50
C GLU A 148 4.60 14.71 7.79
N ALA A 149 4.36 13.42 7.61
CA ALA A 149 3.08 12.80 7.95
C ALA A 149 2.80 12.92 9.45
N LEU A 150 3.80 12.64 10.30
CA LEU A 150 3.69 12.73 11.75
C LEU A 150 3.44 14.18 12.21
N ARG A 151 4.15 15.16 11.64
CA ARG A 151 3.93 16.59 11.89
C ARG A 151 2.51 17.04 11.51
N ARG A 152 1.88 16.37 10.54
CA ARG A 152 0.48 16.57 10.14
C ARG A 152 -0.52 15.76 10.96
N GLY A 153 -0.08 15.09 12.02
CA GLY A 153 -0.94 14.36 12.95
C GLY A 153 -1.24 12.91 12.55
N ALA A 154 -0.51 12.34 11.58
CA ALA A 154 -0.70 10.95 11.21
C ALA A 154 -0.42 10.04 12.41
N PHE A 155 -1.34 9.11 12.69
CA PHE A 155 -1.18 8.11 13.74
C PHE A 155 -1.14 6.67 13.20
N GLY A 156 -1.31 6.48 11.89
CA GLY A 156 -1.29 5.17 11.24
C GLY A 156 -1.30 5.32 9.72
N CYS A 157 -1.47 4.20 9.01
CA CYS A 157 -1.58 4.17 7.56
C CYS A 157 -2.82 3.37 7.10
N PRO A 158 -3.39 3.70 5.91
CA PRO A 158 -3.04 4.85 5.07
C PRO A 158 -3.48 6.19 5.68
N TRP A 159 -2.70 7.24 5.41
CA TRP A 159 -2.98 8.63 5.80
C TRP A 159 -2.94 9.51 4.55
N LEU A 160 -4.08 10.05 4.16
CA LEU A 160 -4.26 10.83 2.95
C LEU A 160 -4.41 12.30 3.32
N TRP A 161 -3.51 13.16 2.85
CA TRP A 161 -3.64 14.60 2.98
C TRP A 161 -4.21 15.18 1.68
N VAL A 162 -5.46 15.61 1.72
CA VAL A 162 -6.21 16.01 0.53
C VAL A 162 -6.31 17.53 0.51
N THR A 163 -6.13 18.15 -0.66
CA THR A 163 -6.33 19.60 -0.87
C THR A 163 -7.42 19.79 -1.92
N ASN A 164 -8.43 20.59 -1.61
CA ASN A 164 -9.55 20.85 -2.52
C ASN A 164 -9.27 22.06 -3.45
N ALA A 165 -10.22 22.36 -4.34
CA ALA A 165 -10.09 23.45 -5.32
C ALA A 165 -9.99 24.86 -4.69
N GLU A 166 -10.42 25.02 -3.43
CA GLU A 166 -10.31 26.28 -2.68
C GLU A 166 -8.95 26.41 -1.97
N GLY A 167 -8.06 25.43 -2.10
CA GLY A 167 -6.78 25.38 -1.40
C GLY A 167 -6.88 24.98 0.07
N LYS A 168 -8.06 24.59 0.56
CA LYS A 168 -8.22 24.01 1.90
C LYS A 168 -7.69 22.58 1.89
N ALA A 169 -7.06 22.17 2.99
CA ALA A 169 -6.50 20.83 3.08
C ALA A 169 -6.71 20.19 4.46
N GLU A 170 -7.08 18.91 4.47
CA GLU A 170 -7.34 18.14 5.69
C GLU A 170 -6.97 16.65 5.53
N PRO A 171 -6.78 15.93 6.65
CA PRO A 171 -6.40 14.53 6.62
C PRO A 171 -7.58 13.54 6.62
N PHE A 172 -7.38 12.40 5.97
CA PHE A 172 -8.27 11.24 6.02
C PHE A 172 -7.47 9.97 6.34
N PHE A 173 -7.88 9.25 7.38
CA PHE A 173 -7.26 7.99 7.81
C PHE A 173 -8.09 6.78 7.39
N GLY A 174 -7.41 5.74 6.89
CA GLY A 174 -8.04 4.47 6.50
C GLY A 174 -8.39 4.37 5.02
N SER A 175 -8.77 3.17 4.57
CA SER A 175 -9.12 2.85 3.18
C SER A 175 -10.61 2.97 2.88
N ASP A 176 -11.40 3.40 3.86
CA ASP A 176 -12.86 3.34 3.96
C ASP A 176 -13.51 4.74 4.07
N ARG A 177 -12.76 5.82 3.76
CA ARG A 177 -13.22 7.23 3.85
C ARG A 177 -13.42 7.91 2.51
N TRP A 178 -13.52 7.16 1.42
CA TRP A 178 -13.61 7.75 0.07
C TRP A 178 -14.81 8.69 -0.10
N HIS A 179 -15.97 8.40 0.49
CA HIS A 179 -17.14 9.28 0.45
C HIS A 179 -16.85 10.67 1.04
N TYR A 180 -16.20 10.75 2.21
CA TYR A 180 -15.79 12.03 2.79
C TYR A 180 -14.75 12.75 1.92
N ILE A 181 -13.83 12.01 1.30
CA ILE A 181 -12.84 12.59 0.37
C ILE A 181 -13.53 13.20 -0.85
N TYR A 182 -14.51 12.49 -1.44
CA TYR A 182 -15.25 12.98 -2.60
C TYR A 182 -16.08 14.21 -2.25
N GLU A 183 -16.76 14.21 -1.11
CA GLU A 183 -17.49 15.37 -0.59
C GLU A 183 -16.56 16.57 -0.40
N PHE A 184 -15.41 16.37 0.27
CA PHE A 184 -14.42 17.43 0.52
C PHE A 184 -13.83 18.02 -0.77
N LEU A 185 -13.66 17.20 -1.80
CA LEU A 185 -13.21 17.61 -3.13
C LEU A 185 -14.31 18.23 -3.99
N GLY A 186 -15.57 18.21 -3.56
CA GLY A 186 -16.71 18.67 -4.35
C GLY A 186 -17.00 17.79 -5.57
N LEU A 187 -16.63 16.50 -5.51
CA LEU A 187 -16.86 15.55 -6.60
C LEU A 187 -18.28 14.97 -6.50
N PRO A 188 -19.00 14.83 -7.63
CA PRO A 188 -20.28 14.14 -7.62
C PRO A 188 -20.08 12.65 -7.30
N TYR A 189 -20.77 12.14 -6.30
CA TYR A 189 -20.75 10.74 -5.93
C TYR A 189 -22.11 10.27 -5.39
N GLN A 190 -22.31 8.96 -5.38
CA GLN A 190 -23.42 8.30 -4.68
C GLN A 190 -22.80 7.47 -3.54
N ASP A 191 -23.16 7.77 -2.29
CA ASP A 191 -22.57 7.08 -1.12
C ASP A 191 -23.03 5.62 -1.05
N VAL A 192 -24.24 5.39 -0.52
CA VAL A 192 -24.85 4.07 -0.43
C VAL A 192 -26.30 4.17 -0.89
N ALA A 193 -26.69 3.30 -1.82
CA ALA A 193 -28.09 3.10 -2.18
C ALA A 193 -28.51 1.67 -1.85
N LEU A 194 -29.48 1.54 -0.93
CA LEU A 194 -30.12 0.27 -0.67
C LEU A 194 -31.11 -0.03 -1.79
N LEU A 195 -30.82 -1.08 -2.57
CA LEU A 195 -31.71 -1.52 -3.63
C LEU A 195 -32.91 -2.30 -3.05
N PRO A 196 -34.07 -2.29 -3.72
CA PRO A 196 -35.18 -3.17 -3.36
C PRO A 196 -34.74 -4.65 -3.36
N PRO A 197 -35.37 -5.51 -2.54
CA PRO A 197 -35.07 -6.93 -2.53
C PRO A 197 -35.19 -7.53 -3.94
N ARG A 198 -34.18 -8.27 -4.40
CA ARG A 198 -34.32 -9.06 -5.63
C ARG A 198 -35.42 -10.10 -5.40
N LYS A 199 -36.45 -10.10 -6.25
CA LYS A 199 -37.39 -11.24 -6.31
C LYS A 199 -36.57 -12.47 -6.70
N PRO A 200 -36.74 -13.63 -6.05
CA PRO A 200 -36.07 -14.85 -6.47
C PRO A 200 -36.40 -15.10 -7.94
N GLU A 201 -35.37 -15.38 -8.75
CA GLU A 201 -35.58 -15.87 -10.12
C GLU A 201 -36.39 -17.16 -10.00
N VAL A 202 -37.61 -17.14 -10.52
CA VAL A 202 -38.37 -18.37 -10.75
C VAL A 202 -37.60 -19.08 -11.85
N ALA A 203 -36.82 -20.08 -11.48
CA ALA A 203 -36.23 -20.98 -12.45
C ALA A 203 -37.39 -21.56 -13.26
N ASP A 204 -37.42 -21.26 -14.56
CA ASP A 204 -38.34 -21.87 -15.51
C ASP A 204 -38.06 -23.38 -15.51
N SER A 205 -38.78 -24.11 -14.65
CA SER A 205 -38.88 -25.56 -14.72
C SER A 205 -39.77 -25.89 -15.92
N LYS A 206 -39.17 -25.87 -17.10
CA LYS A 206 -39.70 -26.59 -18.26
C LYS A 206 -38.87 -27.86 -18.43
N LEU A 207 -39.31 -28.89 -17.72
CA LEU A 207 -39.28 -30.28 -18.20
C LEU A 207 -40.68 -30.59 -18.74
#